data_AF-A0A832J044-F1
#
_entry.id   AF-A0A832J044-F1
#
_cell.length_a   1.000
_cell.length_b   1.000
_cell.length_c   1.000
_cell.angle_alpha   90.00
_cell.angle_beta   90.00
_cell.angle_gamma   90.00
#
_symmetry.space_group_name_H-M   'P 1'
#
loop_
_entity.id
_entity.type
_entity.pdbx_description
1 polymer ?
#
loop_
_entity_poly.entity_id
_entity_poly.type
_entity_poly.pdbx_seq_one_letter_code
_entity_poly.pdbx_strand_id
1 'polypeptide(L)'
;AVFTEEGFVVKAAHEVAPDLMLPTETHIGPAPDEQDMADAQKGLDILAALAPMDVSQAAVVAGGQVLGIETIQGTDAMLGFVAQTPAHLRRAKGVLVKGPKPGQDMRFDVPTIGPDTIRAAAAAGLAGICIPAGGVNVLERDAVEQALAETGLFLQAR
;
A
#
# COMPACT_ATOMS: atom_id res chain seq x y z
N ALA A 1 -8.38 -24.58 -7.81
CA ALA A 1 -8.92 -25.84 -8.34
C ALA A 1 -7.86 -26.94 -8.31
N VAL A 2 -6.75 -26.78 -9.06
CA VAL A 2 -5.67 -27.78 -9.17
C VAL A 2 -5.15 -28.31 -7.82
N PHE A 3 -4.79 -27.44 -6.87
CA PHE A 3 -4.24 -27.90 -5.58
C PHE A 3 -5.23 -28.67 -4.70
N THR A 4 -6.49 -28.24 -4.67
CA THR A 4 -7.52 -28.88 -3.85
C THR A 4 -7.96 -30.22 -4.44
N GLU A 5 -7.93 -30.35 -5.78
CA GLU A 5 -8.22 -31.61 -6.49
C GLU A 5 -7.17 -32.69 -6.19
N GLU A 6 -5.91 -32.28 -5.97
CA GLU A 6 -4.81 -33.16 -5.54
C GLU A 6 -4.78 -33.41 -4.01
N GLY A 7 -5.82 -32.99 -3.28
CA GLY A 7 -5.96 -33.24 -1.84
C GLY A 7 -5.20 -32.27 -0.92
N PHE A 8 -4.63 -31.18 -1.45
CA PHE A 8 -3.98 -30.17 -0.62
C PHE A 8 -4.99 -29.18 -0.03
N VAL A 9 -4.81 -28.84 1.24
CA VAL A 9 -5.54 -27.75 1.91
C VAL A 9 -4.75 -26.46 1.71
N VAL A 10 -5.32 -25.53 0.94
CA VAL A 10 -4.72 -24.21 0.71
C VAL A 10 -5.12 -23.28 1.86
N LYS A 11 -4.11 -22.74 2.55
CA LYS A 11 -4.26 -21.72 3.59
C LYS A 11 -3.67 -20.39 3.13
N ALA A 12 -4.26 -19.28 3.56
CA ALA A 12 -3.69 -17.96 3.39
C ALA A 12 -2.48 -17.75 4.31
N ALA A 13 -1.57 -16.87 3.91
CA ALA A 13 -0.36 -16.59 4.67
C ALA A 13 -0.66 -16.14 6.12
N HIS A 14 -1.68 -15.29 6.30
CA HIS A 14 -2.09 -14.80 7.61
C HIS A 14 -2.73 -15.87 8.52
N GLU A 15 -3.24 -16.97 7.97
CA GLU A 15 -3.72 -18.10 8.80
C GLU A 15 -2.56 -18.89 9.42
N VAL A 16 -1.37 -18.78 8.83
CA VAL A 16 -0.14 -19.43 9.30
C VAL A 16 0.74 -18.48 10.10
N ALA A 17 0.79 -17.21 9.69
CA ALA A 17 1.55 -16.14 10.33
C ALA A 17 0.65 -14.90 10.49
N PRO A 18 -0.20 -14.86 11.53
CA PRO A 18 -1.12 -13.74 11.78
C PRO A 18 -0.42 -12.39 11.94
N ASP A 19 0.82 -12.40 12.43
CA ASP A 19 1.63 -11.20 12.68
C ASP A 19 2.06 -10.46 11.40
N LEU A 20 1.81 -11.05 10.21
CA LEU A 20 1.99 -10.37 8.92
C LEU A 20 0.97 -9.27 8.67
N MET A 21 -0.13 -9.21 9.42
CA MET A 21 -1.17 -8.21 9.21
C MET A 21 -1.21 -7.19 10.34
N LEU A 22 -1.46 -5.92 9.98
CA LEU A 22 -1.67 -4.89 10.97
C LEU A 22 -3.13 -4.91 11.45
N PRO A 23 -3.38 -4.79 12.77
CA PRO A 23 -4.72 -4.59 13.28
C PRO A 23 -5.29 -3.23 12.87
N THR A 24 -6.61 -3.09 12.93
CA THR A 24 -7.31 -1.81 12.77
C THR A 24 -6.78 -0.76 13.73
N GLU A 25 -6.78 0.50 13.30
CA GLU A 25 -6.23 1.66 14.02
C GLU A 25 -4.72 1.57 14.31
N THR A 26 -3.96 0.76 13.55
CA THR A 26 -2.49 0.80 13.66
C THR A 26 -1.96 2.06 13.01
N HIS A 27 -1.16 2.81 13.75
CA HIS A 27 -0.42 3.96 13.25
C HIS A 27 1.02 3.93 13.77
N ILE A 28 1.97 4.03 12.85
CA ILE A 28 3.41 4.10 13.12
C ILE A 28 3.97 5.35 12.45
N GLY A 29 4.84 6.10 13.13
CA GLY A 29 5.47 7.32 12.63
C GLY A 29 4.69 8.61 12.94
N PRO A 30 4.97 9.73 12.25
CA PRO A 30 4.28 11.00 12.46
C PRO A 30 2.78 10.92 12.22
N ALA A 31 1.99 11.78 12.86
CA ALA A 31 0.55 11.84 12.61
C ALA A 31 0.25 12.37 11.20
N PRO A 32 -0.58 11.67 10.39
CA PRO A 32 -1.06 12.21 9.13
C PRO A 32 -1.92 13.46 9.38
N ASP A 33 -1.80 14.45 8.50
CA ASP A 33 -2.65 15.64 8.54
C ASP A 33 -3.96 15.46 7.75
N GLU A 34 -4.81 16.49 7.72
CA GLU A 34 -6.08 16.44 7.00
C GLU A 34 -5.90 16.23 5.48
N GLN A 35 -4.81 16.76 4.90
CA GLN A 35 -4.50 16.61 3.48
C GLN A 35 -4.05 15.18 3.16
N ASP A 36 -3.23 14.58 4.03
CA ASP A 36 -2.82 13.19 3.92
C ASP A 36 -4.03 12.25 3.97
N MET A 37 -4.97 12.50 4.91
CA MET A 37 -6.18 11.70 5.05
C MET A 37 -7.12 11.85 3.84
N ALA A 38 -7.22 13.06 3.27
CA ALA A 38 -7.99 13.31 2.06
C ALA A 38 -7.38 12.61 0.83
N ASP A 39 -6.05 12.62 0.69
CA ASP A 39 -5.34 11.92 -0.37
C ASP A 39 -5.49 10.40 -0.24
N ALA A 40 -5.39 9.88 0.98
CA ALA A 40 -5.61 8.47 1.27
C ALA A 40 -7.03 8.03 0.91
N GLN A 41 -8.05 8.82 1.27
CA GLN A 41 -9.44 8.52 0.89
C GLN A 41 -9.62 8.53 -0.62
N LYS A 42 -9.09 9.55 -1.31
CA LYS A 42 -9.17 9.62 -2.77
C LYS A 42 -8.46 8.44 -3.44
N GLY A 43 -7.33 7.99 -2.90
CA GLY A 43 -6.63 6.80 -3.38
C GLY A 43 -7.50 5.54 -3.28
N LEU A 44 -8.19 5.34 -2.16
CA LEU A 44 -9.14 4.24 -2.01
C LEU A 44 -10.30 4.33 -3.01
N ASP A 45 -10.87 5.51 -3.22
CA ASP A 45 -11.96 5.72 -4.17
C ASP A 45 -11.53 5.36 -5.61
N ILE A 46 -10.29 5.69 -5.98
CA ILE A 46 -9.70 5.32 -7.28
C ILE A 46 -9.55 3.81 -7.41
N LEU A 47 -8.99 3.14 -6.39
CA LEU A 47 -8.85 1.69 -6.40
C LEU A 47 -10.20 0.99 -6.49
N ALA A 48 -11.21 1.49 -5.78
CA ALA A 48 -12.59 0.99 -5.87
C ALA A 48 -13.19 1.18 -7.27
N ALA A 49 -12.95 2.33 -7.92
CA ALA A 49 -13.42 2.59 -9.28
C ALA A 49 -12.74 1.71 -10.33
N LEU A 50 -11.47 1.33 -10.11
CA LEU A 50 -10.70 0.47 -11.01
C LEU A 50 -10.90 -1.03 -10.75
N ALA A 51 -11.47 -1.39 -9.59
CA ALA A 51 -11.68 -2.78 -9.21
C ALA A 51 -12.37 -3.65 -10.28
N PRO A 52 -13.43 -3.21 -10.98
CA PRO A 52 -14.08 -4.03 -12.01
C PRO A 52 -13.20 -4.35 -13.22
N MET A 53 -12.13 -3.57 -13.42
CA MET A 53 -11.19 -3.74 -14.53
C MET A 53 -10.00 -4.63 -14.16
N ASP A 54 -9.87 -5.01 -12.87
CA ASP A 54 -8.80 -5.85 -12.34
C ASP A 54 -7.37 -5.29 -12.52
N VAL A 55 -7.23 -3.96 -12.67
CA VAL A 55 -5.98 -3.33 -13.12
C VAL A 55 -4.96 -3.09 -11.99
N SER A 56 -5.43 -2.69 -10.80
CA SER A 56 -4.55 -2.08 -9.80
C SER A 56 -4.87 -2.49 -8.37
N GLN A 57 -3.82 -2.55 -7.55
CA GLN A 57 -3.89 -2.71 -6.09
C GLN A 57 -3.30 -1.51 -5.34
N ALA A 58 -2.69 -0.53 -6.04
CA ALA A 58 -2.08 0.62 -5.40
C ALA A 58 -2.18 1.91 -6.23
N ALA A 59 -2.26 3.05 -5.53
CA ALA A 59 -2.29 4.37 -6.15
C ALA A 59 -1.55 5.38 -5.28
N VAL A 60 -1.02 6.43 -5.90
CA VAL A 60 -0.41 7.57 -5.21
C VAL A 60 -1.18 8.84 -5.53
N VAL A 61 -1.60 9.55 -4.48
CA VAL A 61 -2.33 10.82 -4.57
C VAL A 61 -1.58 11.89 -3.77
N ALA A 62 -1.45 13.10 -4.32
CA ALA A 62 -0.80 14.24 -3.67
C ALA A 62 -1.58 15.54 -3.89
N GLY A 63 -2.11 16.15 -2.82
CA GLY A 63 -2.91 17.38 -2.89
C GLY A 63 -4.13 17.23 -3.81
N GLY A 64 -4.77 16.06 -3.75
CA GLY A 64 -5.89 15.66 -4.58
C GLY A 64 -5.53 15.28 -6.03
N GLN A 65 -4.26 15.30 -6.43
CA GLN A 65 -3.84 14.90 -7.79
C GLN A 65 -3.32 13.46 -7.78
N VAL A 66 -3.76 12.63 -8.73
CA VAL A 66 -3.21 11.28 -8.90
C VAL A 66 -1.86 11.37 -9.59
N LEU A 67 -0.82 10.86 -8.94
CA LEU A 67 0.55 10.85 -9.48
C LEU A 67 0.94 9.48 -10.04
N GLY A 68 0.31 8.40 -9.58
CA GLY A 68 0.60 7.05 -10.04
C GLY A 68 -0.53 6.08 -9.73
N ILE A 69 -0.69 5.10 -10.59
CA ILE A 69 -1.58 3.93 -10.41
C ILE A 69 -0.76 2.71 -10.77
N GLU A 70 -0.74 1.72 -9.89
CA GLU A 70 0.02 0.49 -10.12
C GLU A 70 -0.61 -0.31 -11.26
N THR A 71 0.26 -0.84 -12.12
CA THR A 71 -0.08 -1.77 -13.20
C THR A 71 0.88 -2.97 -13.14
N ILE A 72 0.95 -3.80 -14.19
CA ILE A 72 1.73 -5.05 -14.20
C ILE A 72 3.22 -4.92 -13.85
N GLN A 73 3.79 -3.72 -13.97
CA GLN A 73 5.18 -3.41 -13.62
C GLN A 73 5.43 -3.39 -12.11
N GLY A 74 4.37 -3.28 -11.29
CA GLY A 74 4.43 -3.32 -9.83
C GLY A 74 4.63 -1.97 -9.15
N THR A 75 4.46 -1.98 -7.82
CA THR A 75 4.54 -0.78 -6.95
C THR A 75 5.89 -0.05 -7.06
N ASP A 76 7.01 -0.78 -7.10
CA ASP A 76 8.35 -0.16 -7.14
C ASP A 76 8.58 0.66 -8.41
N ALA A 77 8.16 0.11 -9.56
CA ALA A 77 8.22 0.83 -10.83
C ALA A 77 7.32 2.08 -10.80
N MET A 78 6.09 1.95 -10.28
CA MET A 78 5.18 3.09 -10.10
C MET A 78 5.82 4.18 -9.23
N LEU A 79 6.41 3.83 -8.08
CA LEU A 79 7.06 4.79 -7.18
C LEU A 79 8.28 5.44 -7.85
N GLY A 80 9.03 4.70 -8.67
CA GLY A 80 10.10 5.24 -9.49
C GLY A 80 9.63 6.31 -10.49
N PHE A 81 8.45 6.15 -11.09
CA PHE A 81 7.84 7.18 -11.93
C PHE A 81 7.32 8.37 -11.09
N VAL A 82 6.71 8.11 -9.94
CA VAL A 82 6.24 9.17 -9.03
C VAL A 82 7.41 10.04 -8.55
N ALA A 83 8.57 9.45 -8.25
CA ALA A 83 9.77 10.18 -7.86
C ALA A 83 10.29 11.14 -8.94
N GLN A 84 9.99 10.86 -10.20
CA GLN A 84 10.35 11.72 -11.33
C GLN A 84 9.34 12.87 -11.56
N THR A 85 8.27 12.95 -10.79
CA THR A 85 7.26 14.01 -10.92
C THR A 85 7.88 15.37 -10.58
N PRO A 86 7.92 16.34 -11.52
CA PRO A 86 8.47 17.66 -11.27
C PRO A 86 7.80 18.36 -10.08
N ALA A 87 8.59 19.07 -9.27
CA ALA A 87 8.11 19.73 -8.05
C ALA A 87 6.92 20.68 -8.28
N HIS A 88 6.88 21.40 -9.40
CA HIS A 88 5.79 22.33 -9.74
C HIS A 88 4.45 21.63 -10.06
N LEU A 89 4.46 20.32 -10.32
CA LEU A 89 3.24 19.52 -10.50
C LEU A 89 2.77 18.89 -9.18
N ARG A 90 3.60 18.94 -8.13
CA ARG A 90 3.22 18.44 -6.81
C ARG A 90 2.54 19.54 -6.01
N ARG A 91 1.38 19.20 -5.44
CA ARG A 91 0.60 20.08 -4.57
C ARG A 91 0.83 19.81 -3.08
N ALA A 92 1.30 18.60 -2.76
CA ALA A 92 1.67 18.14 -1.43
C ALA A 92 2.73 17.01 -1.56
N LYS A 93 3.18 16.46 -0.43
CA LYS A 93 4.02 15.24 -0.42
C LYS A 93 3.26 14.04 -1.00
N GLY A 94 2.04 13.81 -0.51
CA GLY A 94 1.13 12.77 -0.99
C GLY A 94 1.27 11.43 -0.27
N VAL A 95 0.33 10.52 -0.55
CA VAL A 95 0.16 9.25 0.15
C VAL A 95 0.08 8.10 -0.86
N LEU A 96 0.79 7.00 -0.55
CA LEU A 96 0.61 5.72 -1.22
C LEU A 96 -0.56 4.98 -0.54
N VAL A 97 -1.54 4.56 -1.32
CA VAL A 97 -2.61 3.67 -0.86
C VAL A 97 -2.40 2.32 -1.53
N LYS A 98 -2.42 1.23 -0.75
CA LYS A 98 -2.30 -0.14 -1.27
C LYS A 98 -3.28 -1.06 -0.57
N GLY A 99 -4.00 -1.89 -1.31
CA GLY A 99 -5.00 -2.80 -0.75
C GLY A 99 -5.48 -3.86 -1.76
N PRO A 100 -6.22 -4.87 -1.28
CA PRO A 100 -6.68 -5.95 -2.14
C PRO A 100 -7.81 -5.45 -3.03
N LYS A 101 -7.91 -6.02 -4.23
CA LYS A 101 -9.04 -5.84 -5.11
C LYS A 101 -10.29 -6.52 -4.49
N PRO A 102 -11.48 -5.93 -4.63
CA PRO A 102 -12.73 -6.60 -4.28
C PRO A 102 -12.84 -8.00 -4.89
N GLY A 103 -13.11 -9.01 -4.06
CA GLY A 103 -13.24 -10.42 -4.50
C GLY A 103 -11.92 -11.15 -4.76
N GLN A 104 -10.77 -10.53 -4.47
CA GLN A 104 -9.45 -11.15 -4.59
C GLN A 104 -9.32 -12.34 -3.62
N ASP A 105 -8.79 -13.45 -4.13
CA ASP A 105 -8.49 -14.63 -3.31
C ASP A 105 -7.22 -14.38 -2.48
N MET A 106 -7.45 -14.01 -1.21
CA MET A 106 -6.41 -13.70 -0.23
C MET A 106 -5.51 -14.89 0.15
N ARG A 107 -5.70 -16.07 -0.47
CA ARG A 107 -4.79 -17.21 -0.30
C ARG A 107 -3.61 -17.18 -1.27
N PHE A 108 -3.77 -16.52 -2.42
CA PHE A 108 -2.79 -16.59 -3.50
C PHE A 108 -2.13 -15.25 -3.81
N ASP A 109 -2.91 -14.16 -3.75
CA ASP A 109 -2.44 -12.83 -4.10
C ASP A 109 -2.90 -11.91 -2.97
N VAL A 110 -2.00 -11.63 -2.02
CA VAL A 110 -2.25 -10.66 -0.96
C VAL A 110 -1.32 -9.48 -1.22
N PRO A 111 -1.84 -8.24 -1.35
CA PRO A 111 -0.98 -7.09 -1.51
C PRO A 111 0.02 -7.04 -0.36
N THR A 112 1.24 -6.64 -0.68
CA THR A 112 2.35 -6.73 0.26
C THR A 112 3.13 -5.42 0.28
N ILE A 113 3.55 -5.00 1.47
CA ILE A 113 4.53 -3.95 1.69
C ILE A 113 5.69 -4.50 2.53
N GLY A 114 6.85 -3.88 2.40
CA GLY A 114 8.04 -4.19 3.20
C GLY A 114 8.91 -2.94 3.37
N PRO A 115 10.10 -3.08 4.00
CA PRO A 115 10.99 -1.95 4.26
C PRO A 115 11.41 -1.23 2.97
N ASP A 116 11.54 -1.95 1.85
CA ASP A 116 11.87 -1.37 0.55
C ASP A 116 10.74 -0.50 0.00
N THR A 117 9.47 -0.88 0.24
CA THR A 117 8.33 -0.03 -0.10
C THR A 117 8.37 1.29 0.67
N ILE A 118 8.76 1.26 1.96
CA ILE A 118 8.90 2.47 2.77
C ILE A 118 9.99 3.38 2.19
N ARG A 119 11.16 2.82 1.89
CA ARG A 119 12.29 3.57 1.32
C ARG A 119 11.95 4.13 -0.07
N ALA A 120 11.27 3.37 -0.91
CA ALA A 120 10.83 3.82 -2.24
C ALA A 120 9.79 4.94 -2.14
N ALA A 121 8.84 4.84 -1.20
CA ALA A 121 7.85 5.90 -0.93
C ALA A 121 8.53 7.19 -0.44
N ALA A 122 9.53 7.05 0.44
CA ALA A 122 10.33 8.18 0.90
C ALA A 122 11.12 8.84 -0.24
N ALA A 123 11.78 8.04 -1.08
CA ALA A 123 12.49 8.52 -2.27
C ALA A 123 11.55 9.21 -3.28
N ALA A 124 10.28 8.78 -3.35
CA ALA A 124 9.24 9.41 -4.16
C ALA A 124 8.65 10.70 -3.54
N GLY A 125 9.16 11.12 -2.38
CA GLY A 125 8.76 12.36 -1.69
C GLY A 125 7.39 12.29 -1.02
N LEU A 126 6.92 11.09 -0.65
CA LEU A 126 5.62 10.89 0.00
C LEU A 126 5.67 11.20 1.50
N ALA A 127 4.50 11.48 2.08
CA ALA A 127 4.31 11.67 3.52
C ALA A 127 4.09 10.35 4.26
N GLY A 128 3.47 9.37 3.60
CA GLY A 128 3.20 8.08 4.21
C GLY A 128 2.46 7.10 3.32
N ILE A 129 2.05 6.00 3.95
CA ILE A 129 1.38 4.86 3.33
C ILE A 129 0.10 4.55 4.12
N CYS A 130 -0.99 4.32 3.41
CA CYS A 130 -2.25 3.85 3.97
C CYS A 130 -2.61 2.48 3.38
N ILE A 131 -2.97 1.55 4.26
CA ILE A 131 -3.39 0.19 3.89
C ILE A 131 -4.68 -0.19 4.63
N PRO A 132 -5.51 -1.09 4.09
CA PRO A 132 -6.61 -1.65 4.85
C PRO A 132 -6.09 -2.59 5.95
N ALA A 133 -6.65 -2.49 7.15
CA ALA A 133 -6.38 -3.41 8.24
C ALA A 133 -6.73 -4.85 7.85
N GLY A 134 -5.84 -5.80 8.16
CA GLY A 134 -6.03 -7.21 7.79
C GLY A 134 -6.05 -7.51 6.28
N GLY A 135 -5.76 -6.53 5.42
CA GLY A 135 -5.85 -6.68 3.96
C GLY A 135 -4.51 -6.72 3.23
N VAL A 136 -3.40 -6.48 3.93
CA VAL A 136 -2.07 -6.34 3.34
C VAL A 136 -1.04 -7.02 4.24
N ASN A 137 -0.12 -7.77 3.63
CA ASN A 137 1.03 -8.33 4.33
C ASN A 137 2.07 -7.22 4.57
N VAL A 138 2.58 -7.15 5.80
CA VAL A 138 3.71 -6.32 6.20
C VAL A 138 4.88 -7.24 6.49
N LEU A 139 5.81 -7.31 5.53
CA LEU A 139 7.03 -8.10 5.67
C LEU A 139 8.01 -7.39 6.60
N GLU A 140 8.74 -8.17 7.40
CA GLU A 140 9.84 -7.67 8.24
C GLU A 140 9.42 -6.46 9.08
N ARG A 141 8.38 -6.63 9.91
CA ARG A 141 7.75 -5.55 10.69
C ARG A 141 8.75 -4.64 11.41
N ASP A 142 9.75 -5.21 12.08
CA ASP A 142 10.80 -4.45 12.77
C ASP A 142 11.61 -3.57 11.79
N ALA A 143 11.92 -4.09 10.60
CA ALA A 143 12.63 -3.35 9.56
C ALA A 143 11.74 -2.25 8.93
N VAL A 144 10.42 -2.49 8.83
CA VAL A 144 9.45 -1.48 8.41
C VAL A 144 9.39 -0.34 9.44
N GLU A 145 9.29 -0.65 10.73
CA GLU A 145 9.28 0.35 11.80
C GLU A 145 10.58 1.17 11.83
N GLN A 146 11.73 0.51 11.64
CA GLN A 146 13.02 1.19 11.49
C GLN A 146 13.05 2.11 10.25
N ALA A 147 12.63 1.61 9.08
CA ALA A 147 12.59 2.41 7.87
C ALA A 147 11.64 3.62 7.99
N LEU A 148 10.50 3.47 8.68
CA LEU A 148 9.60 4.59 8.97
C LEU A 148 10.26 5.63 9.87
N ALA A 149 10.97 5.20 10.92
CA ALA A 149 11.72 6.10 11.80
C ALA A 149 12.85 6.85 11.07
N GLU A 150 13.58 6.17 10.18
CA GLU A 150 14.66 6.76 9.37
C GLU A 150 14.16 7.79 8.36
N THR A 151 13.02 7.51 7.73
CA THR A 151 12.50 8.31 6.62
C THR A 151 11.54 9.41 7.07
N GLY A 152 10.98 9.29 8.28
CA GLY A 152 9.94 10.18 8.78
C GLY A 152 8.58 10.00 8.08
N LEU A 153 8.35 8.86 7.42
CA LEU A 153 7.06 8.51 6.85
C LEU A 153 6.13 7.96 7.94
N PHE A 154 4.82 8.11 7.73
CA PHE A 154 3.82 7.40 8.50
C PHE A 154 3.34 6.13 7.79
N LEU A 155 2.90 5.14 8.56
CA LEU A 155 2.12 4.00 8.09
C LEU A 155 0.82 3.94 8.89
N GLN A 156 -0.32 3.93 8.20
CA GLN A 156 -1.63 3.80 8.81
C GLN A 156 -2.37 2.57 8.24
N ALA A 157 -2.83 1.70 9.14
CA ALA A 157 -3.77 0.62 8.83
C ALA A 157 -5.15 0.97 9.37
N ARG A 158 -6.14 1.04 8.49
CA ARG A 158 -7.53 1.41 8.82
C ARG A 158 -8.53 0.42 8.24
#